data_AF-A0A7C3V4D5-F1
#
_entry.id   AF-A0A7C3V4D5-F1
#
_cell.length_a   1.000
_cell.length_b   1.000
_cell.length_c   1.000
_cell.angle_alpha   90.00
_cell.angle_beta   90.00
_cell.angle_gamma   90.00
#
_symmetry.space_group_name_H-M   'P 1'
#
loop_
_entity.id
_entity.type
_entity.pdbx_description
1 polymer ?
#
loop_
_entity_poly.entity_id
_entity_poly.type
_entity_poly.pdbx_seq_one_letter_code
_entity_poly.pdbx_strand_id
1 'polypeptide(L)' 'MAGQSLMVTRRAEARIPTEWGEFKMLLYEDDREHKEHLALVQGEVSGHKDILVRVHSECFTGDVLGSRRCDCGEQLT' A
#
# COMPACT_ATOMS: atom_id res chain seq x y z
N MET A 1 -10.58 26.02 9.72
CA MET A 1 -9.19 25.74 10.17
C MET A 1 -8.46 25.18 8.97
N ALA A 2 -7.50 25.90 8.41
CA ALA A 2 -6.70 25.38 7.30
C ALA A 2 -5.89 24.20 7.86
N GLY A 3 -6.32 22.97 7.55
CA GLY A 3 -5.60 21.77 7.96
C GLY A 3 -4.20 21.83 7.38
N GLN A 4 -3.18 21.67 8.22
CA GLN A 4 -1.79 21.56 7.77
C GLN A 4 -1.69 20.47 6.69
N SER A 5 -0.89 20.74 5.66
CA SER A 5 -0.60 19.79 4.59
C SER A 5 0.15 18.59 5.17
N LEU A 6 -0.37 17.38 4.96
CA LEU A 6 0.33 16.13 5.29
C LEU A 6 1.45 15.91 4.25
N MET A 7 2.68 15.68 4.70
CA MET A 7 3.78 15.29 3.82
C MET A 7 4.08 13.81 4.01
N VAL A 8 4.32 13.12 2.90
CA VAL A 8 4.76 11.72 2.90
C VAL A 8 6.13 11.62 2.24
N THR A 9 7.06 10.94 2.90
CA THR A 9 8.44 10.77 2.41
C THR A 9 8.70 9.31 2.09
N ARG A 10 9.21 9.02 0.88
CA ARG A 10 9.64 7.67 0.52
C ARG A 10 10.91 7.31 1.30
N ARG A 11 10.85 6.26 2.11
CA ARG A 11 11.96 5.79 2.97
C ARG A 11 12.75 4.64 2.38
N ALA A 12 12.08 3.69 1.74
CA ALA A 12 12.72 2.49 1.20
C ALA A 12 12.01 1.96 -0.05
N GLU A 13 12.69 1.08 -0.77
CA GLU A 13 12.13 0.29 -1.86
C GLU A 13 12.68 -1.15 -1.86
N ALA A 14 11.85 -2.10 -2.30
CA ALA A 14 12.24 -3.51 -2.44
C ALA A 14 11.47 -4.19 -3.58
N ARG A 15 12.00 -5.34 -4.04
CA ARG A 15 11.31 -6.24 -4.99
C ARG A 15 10.58 -7.33 -4.20
N ILE A 16 9.30 -7.50 -4.46
CA ILE A 16 8.42 -8.47 -3.82
C ILE A 16 7.91 -9.45 -4.88
N PRO A 17 8.51 -10.64 -5.03
CA PRO A 17 7.96 -11.68 -5.88
C PRO A 17 6.73 -12.30 -5.20
N THR A 18 5.62 -12.38 -5.93
CA THR A 18 4.36 -13.02 -5.48
C THR A 18 3.88 -14.03 -6.53
N GLU A 19 2.83 -14.78 -6.23
CA GLU A 19 2.22 -15.69 -7.21
C GLU A 19 1.56 -14.97 -8.39
N TRP A 20 1.21 -13.68 -8.23
CA TRP A 20 0.62 -12.84 -9.28
C TRP A 20 1.66 -12.05 -10.11
N GLY A 21 2.94 -12.27 -9.84
CA GLY A 21 4.05 -11.61 -10.52
C GLY A 21 4.93 -10.81 -9.57
N GLU A 22 5.79 -9.96 -10.15
CA GLU A 22 6.72 -9.15 -9.37
C GLU A 22 6.18 -7.75 -9.14
N PHE A 23 6.21 -7.32 -7.88
CA PHE A 23 5.86 -5.96 -7.46
C PHE A 23 7.10 -5.21 -6.97
N LYS A 24 7.16 -3.91 -7.26
CA LYS A 24 8.02 -2.97 -6.56
C LYS A 24 7.26 -2.45 -5.34
N MET A 25 7.76 -2.74 -4.14
CA MET A 25 7.25 -2.18 -2.90
C MET A 25 7.98 -0.88 -2.60
N LEU A 26 7.21 0.18 -2.32
CA LEU A 26 7.71 1.46 -1.87
C LEU A 26 7.18 1.74 -0.47
N LEU A 27 8.08 2.04 0.46
CA LEU A 27 7.73 2.44 1.82
C LEU A 27 7.66 3.97 1.90
N TYR A 28 6.53 4.49 2.37
CA TYR A 28 6.32 5.89 2.68
C TYR A 28 6.10 6.06 4.18
N GLU A 29 6.57 7.16 4.74
CA GLU A 29 6.31 7.58 6.12
C GLU A 29 5.69 8.97 6.11
N ASP A 30 4.63 9.16 6.90
CA ASP A 30 4.00 10.46 7.05
C ASP A 30 4.67 11.31 8.14
N ASP A 31 4.61 12.64 8.02
CA ASP A 31 5.28 13.56 8.95
C ASP A 31 4.46 13.92 10.20
N ARG A 32 3.24 13.39 10.33
CA ARG A 32 2.31 13.75 11.40
C ARG A 32 2.19 12.67 12.48
N GLU A 33 1.96 11.42 12.06
CA GLU A 33 1.82 10.25 12.91
C GLU A 33 3.03 9.30 12.79
N HIS A 34 3.96 9.58 11.87
CA HIS A 34 5.11 8.74 11.57
C HIS A 34 4.72 7.29 11.25
N LYS A 35 3.54 7.12 10.63
CA LYS A 35 3.07 5.81 10.19
C LYS A 35 3.71 5.45 8.86
N GLU A 36 3.98 4.17 8.76
CA GLU A 36 4.49 3.54 7.56
C GLU A 36 3.34 3.09 6.67
N HIS A 37 3.44 3.39 5.39
CA HIS A 37 2.48 3.05 4.36
C HIS A 37 3.20 2.40 3.18
N LEU A 38 2.62 1.34 2.63
CA LEU A 38 3.19 0.62 1.51
C LEU A 38 2.43 0.93 0.22
N ALA A 39 3.17 1.11 -0.87
CA ALA A 39 2.64 1.05 -2.22
C ALA A 39 3.27 -0.13 -2.96
N LEU A 40 2.44 -1.01 -3.51
CA LEU A 40 2.85 -2.11 -4.38
C LEU A 40 2.57 -1.72 -5.83
N VAL A 41 3.62 -1.64 -6.64
CA VAL A 41 3.54 -1.20 -8.04
C VAL A 41 3.96 -2.35 -8.96
N GLN A 42 3.10 -2.70 -9.91
CA GLN A 42 3.40 -3.70 -10.93
C GLN A 42 3.69 -3.01 -12.27
N GLY A 43 4.84 -3.32 -12.87
CA GLY A 43 5.28 -2.70 -14.12
C GLY A 43 5.74 -1.24 -13.97
N GLU A 44 5.81 -0.53 -15.10
CA GLU A 44 6.13 0.90 -15.15
C GLU A 44 4.83 1.71 -15.28
N VAL A 45 4.61 2.63 -14.33
CA VAL A 45 3.37 3.43 -14.25
C VAL A 45 3.63 4.93 -14.39
N SER A 46 4.90 5.35 -14.35
CA SER A 46 5.28 6.75 -14.44
C SER A 46 4.91 7.33 -15.80
N GLY A 47 4.24 8.49 -15.80
CA GLY A 47 3.83 9.19 -17.03
C GLY A 47 2.61 8.58 -17.74
N HIS A 48 2.08 7.46 -17.26
CA HIS A 48 0.86 6.86 -17.79
C HIS A 48 -0.40 7.47 -17.14
N LYS A 49 -1.52 7.36 -17.84
CA LYS A 49 -2.85 7.78 -17.37
C LYS A 49 -3.73 6.55 -17.15
N ASP A 50 -4.83 6.72 -16.42
CA ASP A 50 -5.84 5.69 -16.19
C ASP A 50 -5.25 4.40 -15.57
N ILE A 51 -4.30 4.58 -14.65
CA ILE A 51 -3.68 3.48 -13.90
C ILE A 51 -4.70 2.88 -12.93
N LEU A 52 -4.79 1.56 -12.91
CA LEU A 52 -5.60 0.84 -11.92
C LEU A 52 -5.00 1.04 -10.53
N VAL A 53 -5.79 1.58 -9.60
CA VAL A 53 -5.38 1.83 -8.22
C VAL A 53 -6.37 1.20 -7.26
N ARG A 54 -5.85 0.52 -6.24
CA ARG A 54 -6.61 0.03 -5.09
C ARG A 54 -6.01 0.65 -3.82
N VAL A 55 -6.88 1.21 -2.97
CA VAL A 55 -6.52 1.63 -1.62
C VAL A 55 -7.07 0.58 -0.65
N HIS A 56 -6.18 0.02 0.17
CA HIS A 56 -6.52 -0.98 1.17
C HIS A 56 -6.18 -0.44 2.55
N SER A 57 -7.12 -0.52 3.49
CA SER A 57 -6.84 -0.24 4.90
C SER A 57 -6.37 -1.53 5.56
N GLU A 58 -5.22 -1.47 6.21
CA GLU A 58 -4.65 -2.62 6.92
C GLU A 58 -5.68 -3.26 7.87
N CYS A 59 -5.82 -4.57 7.77
CA CYS A 59 -6.58 -5.38 8.71
C CYS A 59 -5.72 -6.56 9.16
N PHE A 60 -4.94 -6.38 10.22
CA PHE A 60 -4.06 -7.44 10.74
C PHE A 60 -4.76 -8.80 10.90
N THR A 61 -5.98 -8.81 11.43
CA THR A 61 -6.72 -10.06 11.62
C THR A 61 -7.20 -10.69 10.31
N GLY A 62 -7.56 -9.89 9.31
CA GLY A 62 -8.06 -10.40 8.02
C GLY A 62 -6.93 -10.76 7.07
N ASP A 63 -6.01 -9.82 6.86
CA ASP A 63 -4.93 -9.89 5.88
C ASP A 63 -3.84 -10.89 6.29
N VAL A 64 -3.53 -10.99 7.59
CA VAL A 64 -2.42 -11.83 8.09
C VAL A 64 -2.92 -13.11 8.74
N LEU A 65 -3.95 -13.03 9.60
CA LEU A 65 -4.43 -14.19 10.37
C LEU A 65 -5.55 -14.98 9.68
N GLY A 66 -6.06 -14.52 8.52
CA GLY A 66 -7.13 -15.19 7.79
C GLY A 66 -8.47 -15.24 8.54
N SER A 67 -8.76 -14.22 9.35
CA SER A 67 -10.03 -14.10 10.09
C SER A 67 -11.22 -14.11 9.14
N ARG A 68 -12.21 -14.98 9.43
CA ARG A 68 -13.48 -15.05 8.68
C ARG A 68 -14.56 -14.09 9.21
N ARG A 69 -14.19 -13.17 10.11
CA ARG A 69 -15.11 -12.16 10.65
C ARG A 69 -15.26 -10.95 9.72
N CYS A 70 -14.28 -10.73 8.86
CA CYS A 70 -14.32 -9.77 7.76
C CYS A 70 -13.82 -10.46 6.49
N ASP A 71 -13.95 -9.78 5.38
CA ASP A 71 -13.53 -10.20 4.05
C ASP A 71 -12.23 -9.50 3.60
N CYS A 72 -11.53 -8.78 4.49
CA CYS A 72 -10.35 -7.98 4.13
C CYS A 72 -9.23 -8.81 3.46
N GLY A 73 -9.00 -10.04 3.92
CA GLY A 73 -8.02 -10.94 3.30
C GLY A 73 -8.39 -11.27 1.85
N GLU A 74 -9.64 -11.66 1.60
CA GLU A 74 -10.16 -11.95 0.25
C GLU A 74 -10.21 -10.71 -0.65
N GLN A 75 -10.30 -9.51 -0.06
CA GLN A 75 -10.24 -8.26 -0.81
C GLN A 75 -8.80 -7.83 -1.17
N LEU A 76 -7.80 -8.32 -0.43
CA LEU A 76 -6.39 -7.99 -0.62
C LEU A 76 -5.69 -8.95 -1.60
N THR A 77 -6.06 -10.23 -1.57
CA THR A 77 -5.52 -11.31 -2.43
C THR A 77 -6.33 -11.47 -3.71
#